data_AF-A0A094ZHQ8-F1
#
_entry.id   AF-A0A094ZHQ8-F1
#
_cell.length_a   1.000
_cell.length_b   1.000
_cell.length_c   1.000
_cell.angle_alpha   90.00
_cell.angle_beta   90.00
_cell.angle_gamma   90.00
#
_symmetry.space_group_name_H-M   'P 1'
#
loop_
_entity.id
_entity.type
_entity.pdbx_description
1 polymer ?
#
loop_
_entity_poly.entity_id
_entity_poly.type
_entity_poly.pdbx_seq_one_letter_code
_entity_poly.pdbx_strand_id
1 'polypeptide(L)'
;MKSRKQAILRRLSDPDFQGRVVERSLWVNITLTALITVFVVHDVYIWANPPRPKFFYVDGQNPPRPAVPLDSPILGQDQLLSWAVRWGIAPYNINYRDYPSQLNTAGAHYTIDGWNSFARSFIKAGNLDKLKQAKLLCFAQPTRAATIRDQKIVNGRAHYVVQFPFIQTCENVNQQNTQTLMATMIIDRVDDMDHPDGLAISQLVIGPVRN
;
A
#
# COMPACT_ATOMS: atom_id res chain seq x y z
N MET A 1 8.41 45.54 70.92
CA MET A 1 8.00 44.21 70.39
C MET A 1 6.63 43.69 70.86
N LYS A 2 6.18 43.92 72.11
CA LYS A 2 4.87 43.42 72.63
C LYS A 2 3.64 44.00 71.90
N SER A 3 3.62 45.30 71.60
CA SER A 3 2.49 45.98 70.93
C SER A 3 2.19 45.43 69.52
N ARG A 4 3.22 45.15 68.71
CA ARG A 4 3.05 44.58 67.37
C ARG A 4 2.45 43.16 67.40
N LYS A 5 2.86 42.33 68.36
CA LYS A 5 2.30 40.96 68.53
C LYS A 5 0.84 40.99 68.96
N GLN A 6 0.47 41.90 69.88
CA GLN A 6 -0.92 42.06 70.32
C GLN A 6 -1.82 42.63 69.22
N ALA A 7 -1.33 43.56 68.40
CA ALA A 7 -2.06 44.08 67.25
C ALA A 7 -2.31 43.01 66.18
N ILE A 8 -1.33 42.12 65.95
CA ILE A 8 -1.49 40.96 65.06
C ILE A 8 -2.54 39.99 65.65
N LEU A 9 -2.44 39.64 66.93
CA LEU A 9 -3.40 38.74 67.59
C LEU A 9 -4.84 39.29 67.54
N ARG A 10 -5.03 40.60 67.74
CA ARG A 10 -6.35 41.25 67.64
C ARG A 10 -6.93 41.23 66.22
N ARG A 11 -6.07 41.37 65.21
CA ARG A 11 -6.47 41.30 63.80
C ARG A 11 -6.75 39.86 63.35
N LEU A 12 -6.06 38.88 63.95
CA LEU A 12 -6.32 37.46 63.72
C LEU A 12 -7.63 37.00 64.38
N SER A 13 -8.06 37.63 65.47
CA SER A 13 -9.35 37.37 66.14
C SER A 13 -10.52 38.19 65.59
N ASP A 14 -10.27 39.05 64.60
CA ASP A 14 -11.31 39.87 63.97
C ASP A 14 -12.19 38.97 63.08
N PRO A 15 -13.50 38.83 63.37
CA PRO A 15 -14.39 37.95 62.61
C PRO A 15 -14.43 38.29 61.12
N ASP A 16 -14.28 39.57 60.76
CA ASP A 16 -14.27 40.01 59.36
C ASP A 16 -12.97 39.63 58.62
N PHE A 17 -11.86 39.51 59.35
CA PHE A 17 -10.60 39.04 58.80
C PHE A 17 -10.62 37.52 58.63
N GLN A 18 -11.12 36.79 59.62
CA GLN A 18 -11.27 35.34 59.56
C GLN A 18 -12.22 34.92 58.43
N GLY A 19 -13.35 35.60 58.28
CA GLY A 19 -14.31 35.34 57.20
C GLY A 19 -13.68 35.47 55.80
N ARG A 20 -12.92 36.55 55.56
CA ARG A 20 -12.24 36.77 54.26
C ARG A 20 -11.12 35.76 53.96
N VAL A 21 -10.39 35.31 54.99
CA VAL A 21 -9.35 34.28 54.81
C VAL A 21 -9.99 32.93 54.49
N VAL A 22 -11.06 32.58 55.21
CA VAL A 22 -11.82 31.34 54.96
C VAL A 22 -12.42 31.37 53.56
N GLU A 23 -13.08 32.45 53.15
CA GLU A 23 -13.66 32.60 51.82
C GLU A 23 -12.60 32.41 50.71
N ARG A 24 -11.44 33.06 50.84
CA ARG A 24 -10.33 32.89 49.88
C ARG A 24 -9.81 31.46 49.86
N SER A 25 -9.67 30.82 51.01
CA SER A 25 -9.23 29.44 51.08
C SER A 25 -10.23 28.46 50.46
N LEU A 26 -11.54 28.73 50.60
CA LEU A 26 -12.59 27.95 49.96
C LEU A 26 -12.55 28.09 48.45
N TRP A 27 -12.40 29.31 47.92
CA TRP A 27 -12.23 29.54 46.48
C TRP A 27 -11.00 28.82 45.93
N VAL A 28 -9.87 28.85 46.63
CA VAL A 28 -8.65 28.12 46.21
C VAL A 28 -8.87 26.60 46.18
N ASN A 29 -9.57 26.04 47.17
CA ASN A 29 -9.86 24.61 47.19
C ASN A 29 -10.85 24.21 46.07
N ILE A 30 -11.85 25.05 45.78
CA ILE A 30 -12.81 24.83 44.69
C ILE A 30 -12.07 24.87 43.34
N THR A 31 -11.21 25.85 43.10
CA THR A 31 -10.44 25.94 41.85
C THR A 31 -9.48 24.76 41.70
N LEU A 32 -8.81 24.34 42.77
CA LEU A 32 -7.93 23.18 42.76
C LEU A 32 -8.72 21.89 42.45
N THR A 33 -9.89 21.71 43.08
CA THR A 33 -10.76 20.54 42.84
C THR A 33 -11.23 20.51 41.39
N ALA A 34 -11.64 21.66 40.85
CA ALA A 34 -12.04 21.76 39.44
C ALA A 34 -10.89 21.41 38.48
N LEU A 35 -9.69 21.91 38.73
CA LEU A 35 -8.50 21.58 37.92
C LEU A 35 -8.16 20.09 37.97
N ILE A 36 -8.17 19.49 39.16
CA ILE A 36 -7.92 18.05 39.31
C ILE A 36 -8.97 17.25 38.55
N THR A 37 -10.24 17.65 38.62
CA THR A 37 -11.32 16.97 37.90
C THR A 37 -11.10 17.01 36.38
N VAL A 38 -10.63 18.14 35.84
CA VAL A 38 -10.30 18.26 34.41
C VAL A 38 -9.15 17.31 34.02
N PHE A 39 -8.09 17.24 34.83
CA PHE A 39 -6.98 16.32 34.56
C PHE A 39 -7.42 14.85 34.61
N VAL A 40 -8.23 14.47 35.60
CA VAL A 40 -8.76 13.11 35.71
C VAL A 40 -9.61 12.76 34.48
N VAL A 41 -10.50 13.66 34.04
CA VAL A 41 -11.31 13.43 32.84
C VAL A 41 -10.44 13.30 31.59
N HIS A 42 -9.41 14.13 31.45
CA HIS A 42 -8.45 14.05 30.34
C HIS A 42 -7.70 12.73 30.33
N ASP A 43 -7.22 12.26 31.48
CA ASP A 43 -6.47 11.00 31.58
C ASP A 43 -7.37 9.79 31.32
N VAL A 44 -8.61 9.81 31.82
CA VAL A 44 -9.62 8.80 31.50
C VAL A 44 -9.92 8.78 29.99
N TYR A 45 -9.99 9.94 29.35
CA TYR A 45 -10.21 10.05 27.90
C TYR A 45 -9.04 9.44 27.11
N ILE A 46 -7.78 9.73 27.49
CA ILE A 46 -6.59 9.14 26.85
C ILE A 46 -6.55 7.63 27.08
N TRP A 47 -6.85 7.17 28.28
CA TRP A 47 -6.85 5.74 28.62
C TRP A 47 -7.93 4.97 27.85
N ALA A 48 -9.12 5.56 27.68
CA ALA A 48 -10.20 4.98 26.88
C ALA A 48 -9.94 5.06 25.37
N ASN A 49 -9.13 6.02 24.91
CA ASN A 49 -8.80 6.24 23.50
C ASN A 49 -7.27 6.25 23.31
N PRO A 50 -6.57 5.13 23.58
CA PRO A 50 -5.13 5.10 23.44
C PRO A 50 -4.77 5.43 21.99
N PRO A 51 -3.81 6.35 21.75
CA PRO A 51 -3.39 6.67 20.40
C PRO A 51 -2.88 5.39 19.74
N ARG A 52 -3.47 5.02 18.60
CA ARG A 52 -3.08 3.81 17.88
C ARG A 52 -1.61 3.91 17.47
N PRO A 53 -0.76 2.91 17.77
CA PRO A 53 0.63 2.92 17.33
C PRO A 53 0.68 2.98 15.80
N LYS A 54 1.42 3.96 15.26
CA LYS A 54 1.67 4.08 13.83
C LYS A 54 3.01 3.40 13.54
N PHE A 55 2.97 2.28 12.83
CA PHE A 55 4.17 1.60 12.35
C PHE A 55 4.62 2.26 11.05
N PHE A 56 5.92 2.44 10.86
CA PHE A 56 6.49 3.02 9.63
C PHE A 56 7.69 2.18 9.18
N TYR A 57 7.81 1.99 7.87
CA TYR A 57 9.00 1.44 7.25
C TYR A 57 10.01 2.55 6.98
N VAL A 58 11.28 2.31 7.32
CA VAL A 58 12.40 3.23 7.10
C VAL A 58 13.48 2.44 6.34
N ASP A 59 13.77 2.83 5.10
CA ASP A 59 14.75 2.17 4.22
C ASP A 59 16.09 2.95 4.12
N GLY A 60 16.19 4.09 4.79
CA GLY A 60 17.38 4.96 4.78
C GLY A 60 17.61 5.77 3.50
N GLN A 61 16.80 5.56 2.46
CA GLN A 61 16.90 6.28 1.17
C GLN A 61 15.66 7.12 0.87
N ASN A 62 14.48 6.67 1.29
CA ASN A 62 13.19 7.31 1.06
C ASN A 62 12.57 7.79 2.38
N PRO A 63 11.65 8.77 2.33
CA PRO A 63 10.90 9.20 3.50
C PRO A 63 10.16 8.01 4.17
N PRO A 64 10.03 8.00 5.51
CA PRO A 64 9.29 6.95 6.22
C PRO A 64 7.87 6.78 5.66
N ARG A 65 7.48 5.52 5.41
CA ARG A 65 6.16 5.17 4.83
C ARG A 65 5.32 4.43 5.86
N PRO A 66 4.01 4.69 5.99
CA PRO A 66 3.17 3.99 6.96
C PRO A 66 3.10 2.49 6.65
N ALA A 67 3.17 1.65 7.67
CA ALA A 67 2.97 0.22 7.53
C ALA A 67 1.46 -0.04 7.41
N VAL A 68 1.05 -0.49 6.23
CA VAL A 68 -0.33 -0.86 5.92
C VAL A 68 -0.44 -2.39 6.01
N PRO A 69 -1.43 -2.95 6.73
CA PRO A 69 -1.53 -4.38 6.96
C PRO A 69 -1.67 -5.15 5.63
N LEU A 70 -1.18 -6.40 5.58
CA LEU A 70 -1.02 -7.21 4.37
C LEU A 70 -2.33 -7.64 3.69
N ASP A 71 -3.45 -7.51 4.40
CA ASP A 71 -4.80 -7.95 4.01
C ASP A 71 -5.63 -6.84 3.35
N SER A 72 -5.23 -5.56 3.45
CA SER A 72 -5.91 -4.47 2.76
C SER A 72 -5.45 -4.32 1.29
N PRO A 73 -6.27 -3.78 0.38
CA PRO A 73 -5.82 -3.48 -0.99
C PRO A 73 -4.68 -2.45 -0.94
N ILE A 74 -3.52 -2.76 -1.54
CA ILE A 74 -2.43 -1.77 -1.69
C ILE A 74 -2.85 -0.68 -2.68
N LEU A 75 -3.54 -1.08 -3.75
CA LEU A 75 -3.99 -0.21 -4.82
C LEU A 75 -5.52 -0.19 -4.86
N GLY A 76 -6.10 0.93 -5.31
CA GLY A 76 -7.50 0.94 -5.73
C GLY A 76 -7.71 -0.04 -6.88
N GLN A 77 -8.93 -0.56 -7.03
CA GLN A 77 -9.23 -1.59 -8.04
C GLN A 77 -8.81 -1.17 -9.46
N ASP A 78 -9.12 0.06 -9.88
CA ASP A 78 -8.75 0.56 -11.21
C ASP A 78 -7.23 0.63 -11.40
N GLN A 79 -6.51 0.97 -10.34
CA GLN A 79 -5.05 1.05 -10.34
C GLN A 79 -4.43 -0.36 -10.39
N LEU A 80 -4.99 -1.33 -9.66
CA LEU A 80 -4.62 -2.74 -9.77
C LEU A 80 -4.84 -3.28 -11.19
N LEU A 81 -6.01 -3.02 -11.79
CA LEU A 81 -6.32 -3.46 -13.15
C LEU A 81 -5.41 -2.80 -14.20
N SER A 82 -5.11 -1.51 -14.04
CA SER A 82 -4.16 -0.80 -14.93
C SER A 82 -2.74 -1.35 -14.79
N TRP A 83 -2.30 -1.61 -13.57
CA TRP A 83 -1.01 -2.24 -13.27
C TRP A 83 -0.92 -3.65 -13.89
N ALA A 84 -1.99 -4.43 -13.73
CA ALA A 84 -2.13 -5.78 -14.26
C ALA A 84 -2.03 -5.80 -15.79
N VAL A 85 -2.74 -4.90 -16.48
CA VAL A 85 -2.66 -4.79 -17.94
C VAL A 85 -1.24 -4.42 -18.38
N ARG A 86 -0.64 -3.40 -17.75
CA ARG A 86 0.70 -2.90 -18.10
C ARG A 86 1.75 -4.01 -18.03
N TRP A 87 1.83 -4.70 -16.89
CA TRP A 87 2.88 -5.69 -16.65
C TRP A 87 2.54 -7.08 -17.18
N GLY A 88 1.26 -7.40 -17.35
CA GLY A 88 0.81 -8.64 -17.98
C GLY A 88 1.14 -8.74 -19.47
N ILE A 89 1.07 -7.63 -20.21
CA ILE A 89 1.41 -7.62 -21.66
C ILE A 89 2.83 -7.13 -21.96
N ALA A 90 3.57 -6.60 -20.99
CA ALA A 90 4.94 -6.14 -21.20
C ALA A 90 5.85 -7.18 -21.88
N PRO A 91 5.80 -8.48 -21.52
CA PRO A 91 6.60 -9.50 -22.21
C PRO A 91 6.20 -9.74 -23.67
N TYR A 92 5.01 -9.29 -24.08
CA TYR A 92 4.48 -9.39 -25.43
C TYR A 92 4.73 -8.13 -26.28
N ASN A 93 5.26 -7.07 -25.66
CA ASN A 93 5.61 -5.80 -26.29
C ASN A 93 7.14 -5.65 -26.35
N ILE A 94 7.77 -6.43 -27.23
CA ILE A 94 9.22 -6.58 -27.33
C ILE A 94 9.71 -6.56 -28.77
N ASN A 95 10.99 -6.28 -29.00
CA ASN A 95 11.61 -6.28 -30.32
C ASN A 95 12.90 -7.10 -30.36
N TYR A 96 13.28 -7.59 -31.55
CA TYR A 96 14.45 -8.45 -31.74
C TYR A 96 15.79 -7.88 -31.25
N ARG A 97 15.91 -6.55 -31.11
CA ARG A 97 17.14 -5.85 -30.71
C ARG A 97 17.21 -5.69 -29.20
N ASP A 98 16.14 -5.20 -28.59
CA ASP A 98 16.13 -4.75 -27.19
C ASP A 98 15.43 -5.74 -26.24
N TYR A 99 14.99 -6.91 -26.74
CA TYR A 99 14.28 -7.90 -25.94
C TYR A 99 14.95 -8.27 -24.62
N PRO A 100 16.29 -8.35 -24.46
CA PRO A 100 16.87 -8.72 -23.17
C PRO A 100 16.54 -7.69 -22.09
N SER A 101 16.64 -6.40 -22.42
CA SER A 101 16.33 -5.30 -21.51
C SER A 101 14.83 -5.18 -21.25
N GLN A 102 14.01 -5.35 -22.29
CA GLN A 102 12.55 -5.29 -22.19
C GLN A 102 12.00 -6.45 -21.33
N LEU A 103 12.51 -7.66 -21.53
CA LEU A 103 12.14 -8.82 -20.72
C LEU A 103 12.64 -8.71 -19.29
N ASN A 104 13.84 -8.14 -19.06
CA ASN A 104 14.33 -7.89 -17.70
C ASN A 104 13.43 -6.88 -16.96
N THR A 105 13.04 -5.79 -17.65
CA THR A 105 12.11 -4.79 -17.11
C THR A 105 10.75 -5.41 -16.80
N ALA A 106 10.23 -6.25 -17.70
CA ALA A 106 8.97 -6.94 -17.45
C ALA A 106 9.08 -7.91 -16.26
N GLY A 107 10.15 -8.71 -16.20
CA GLY A 107 10.39 -9.72 -15.18
C GLY A 107 10.50 -9.18 -13.75
N ALA A 108 10.91 -7.92 -13.57
CA ALA A 108 10.95 -7.26 -12.27
C ALA A 108 9.57 -7.12 -11.58
N HIS A 109 8.46 -7.30 -12.31
CA HIS A 109 7.10 -7.27 -11.77
C HIS A 109 6.49 -8.67 -11.57
N TYR A 110 7.31 -9.71 -11.69
CA TYR A 110 6.92 -11.11 -11.51
C TYR A 110 7.66 -11.69 -10.32
N THR A 111 7.03 -12.65 -9.66
CA THR A 111 7.78 -13.59 -8.81
C THR A 111 8.65 -14.47 -9.69
N ILE A 112 9.67 -15.12 -9.11
CA ILE A 112 10.51 -16.09 -9.83
C ILE A 112 9.66 -17.18 -10.50
N ASP A 113 8.68 -17.73 -9.78
CA ASP A 113 7.79 -18.77 -10.29
C ASP A 113 6.86 -18.26 -11.40
N GLY A 114 6.35 -17.04 -11.23
CA GLY A 114 5.52 -16.38 -12.23
C GLY A 114 6.28 -16.11 -13.52
N TRP A 115 7.51 -15.60 -13.42
CA TRP A 115 8.36 -15.38 -14.58
C TRP A 115 8.70 -16.69 -15.28
N ASN A 116 9.01 -17.73 -14.53
CA ASN A 116 9.26 -19.06 -15.07
C ASN A 116 8.01 -19.66 -15.75
N SER A 117 6.81 -19.37 -15.25
CA SER A 117 5.54 -19.79 -15.90
C SER A 117 5.40 -19.18 -17.29
N PHE A 118 5.67 -17.88 -17.41
CA PHE A 118 5.69 -17.17 -18.68
C PHE A 118 6.80 -17.72 -19.59
N ALA A 119 8.05 -17.74 -19.12
CA ALA A 119 9.21 -18.14 -19.90
C ALA A 119 9.04 -19.55 -20.49
N ARG A 120 8.49 -20.50 -19.72
CA ARG A 120 8.17 -21.85 -20.22
C ARG A 120 7.18 -21.81 -21.39
N SER A 121 6.10 -21.04 -21.28
CA SER A 121 5.11 -20.94 -22.36
C SER A 121 5.67 -20.22 -23.60
N PHE A 122 6.46 -19.17 -23.39
CA PHE A 122 7.05 -18.36 -24.44
C PHE A 122 8.15 -19.10 -25.21
N ILE A 123 9.03 -19.83 -24.50
CA ILE A 123 10.09 -20.66 -25.07
C ILE A 123 9.50 -21.88 -25.78
N LYS A 124 8.54 -22.59 -25.16
CA LYS A 124 7.93 -23.79 -25.75
C LYS A 124 7.21 -23.49 -27.08
N ALA A 125 6.69 -22.28 -27.24
CA ALA A 125 6.06 -21.85 -28.50
C ALA A 125 7.07 -21.48 -29.61
N GLY A 126 8.37 -21.43 -29.30
CA GLY A 126 9.43 -20.99 -30.22
C GLY A 126 9.35 -19.50 -30.56
N ASN A 127 8.65 -18.70 -29.74
CA ASN A 127 8.38 -17.29 -30.04
C ASN A 127 9.66 -16.46 -29.99
N LEU A 128 10.57 -16.75 -29.05
CA LEU A 128 11.84 -16.03 -28.92
C LEU A 128 12.76 -16.26 -30.13
N ASP A 129 12.87 -17.51 -30.58
CA ASP A 129 13.70 -17.84 -31.74
C ASP A 129 13.15 -17.21 -33.01
N LYS A 130 11.83 -17.25 -33.21
CA LYS A 130 11.15 -16.57 -34.32
C LYS A 130 11.39 -15.05 -34.28
N LEU A 131 11.26 -14.42 -33.11
CA LEU A 131 11.52 -12.99 -32.92
C LEU A 131 12.94 -12.62 -33.41
N LYS A 132 13.94 -13.41 -33.00
CA LYS A 132 15.35 -13.18 -33.35
C LYS A 132 15.64 -13.45 -34.82
N GLN A 133 15.23 -14.60 -35.35
CA GLN A 133 15.53 -15.03 -36.72
C GLN A 133 14.87 -14.12 -37.75
N ALA A 134 13.59 -13.80 -37.54
CA ALA A 134 12.82 -12.97 -38.46
C ALA A 134 12.90 -11.46 -38.14
N LYS A 135 13.71 -11.05 -37.16
CA LYS A 135 13.90 -9.66 -36.73
C LYS A 135 12.56 -8.94 -36.50
N LEU A 136 11.67 -9.57 -35.74
CA LEU A 136 10.31 -9.07 -35.52
C LEU A 136 10.28 -7.93 -34.49
N LEU A 137 9.37 -7.00 -34.73
CA LEU A 137 8.86 -6.05 -33.75
C LEU A 137 7.48 -6.54 -33.31
N CYS A 138 7.30 -6.82 -32.02
CA CYS A 138 6.02 -7.23 -31.46
C CYS A 138 5.47 -6.13 -30.55
N PHE A 139 4.19 -5.79 -30.74
CA PHE A 139 3.47 -4.89 -29.86
C PHE A 139 2.14 -5.52 -29.43
N ALA A 140 1.72 -5.21 -28.21
CA ALA A 140 0.52 -5.76 -27.61
C ALA A 140 -0.37 -4.64 -27.04
N GLN A 141 -1.67 -4.76 -27.26
CA GLN A 141 -2.66 -3.78 -26.81
C GLN A 141 -3.92 -4.47 -26.27
N PRO A 142 -4.45 -4.06 -25.11
CA PRO A 142 -5.70 -4.61 -24.58
C PRO A 142 -6.86 -4.26 -25.52
N THR A 143 -7.73 -5.22 -25.80
CA THR A 143 -8.94 -4.98 -26.62
C THR A 143 -10.18 -4.72 -25.77
N ARG A 144 -10.12 -5.04 -24.47
CA ARG A 144 -11.17 -4.76 -23.49
C ARG A 144 -10.53 -4.48 -22.13
N ALA A 145 -11.27 -3.78 -21.27
CA ALA A 145 -10.89 -3.59 -19.88
C ALA A 145 -10.66 -4.92 -19.15
N ALA A 146 -9.71 -4.91 -18.22
CA ALA A 146 -9.46 -6.04 -17.35
C ALA A 146 -10.52 -6.18 -16.26
N THR A 147 -10.75 -7.42 -15.84
CA THR A 147 -11.71 -7.76 -14.80
C THR A 147 -11.09 -8.69 -13.78
N ILE A 148 -11.47 -8.52 -12.50
CA ILE A 148 -11.12 -9.46 -11.43
C ILE A 148 -12.12 -10.62 -11.51
N ARG A 149 -11.61 -11.83 -11.72
CA ARG A 149 -12.40 -13.07 -11.77
C ARG A 149 -12.58 -13.70 -10.40
N ASP A 150 -11.54 -13.61 -9.57
CA ASP A 150 -11.54 -14.12 -8.21
C ASP A 150 -10.62 -13.25 -7.35
N GLN A 151 -11.00 -13.09 -6.08
CA GLN A 151 -10.21 -12.39 -5.08
C GLN A 151 -10.33 -13.16 -3.76
N LYS A 152 -9.19 -13.52 -3.19
CA LYS A 152 -9.11 -14.25 -1.92
C LYS A 152 -7.87 -13.86 -1.13
N ILE A 153 -7.83 -14.29 0.12
CA ILE A 153 -6.64 -14.19 0.96
C ILE A 153 -6.02 -15.58 1.03
N VAL A 154 -4.77 -15.72 0.58
CA VAL A 154 -3.99 -16.97 0.66
C VAL A 154 -2.79 -16.70 1.55
N ASN A 155 -2.64 -17.48 2.63
CA ASN A 155 -1.54 -17.32 3.60
C ASN A 155 -1.40 -15.87 4.13
N GLY A 156 -2.52 -15.19 4.37
CA GLY A 156 -2.54 -13.81 4.87
C GLY A 156 -2.19 -12.73 3.83
N ARG A 157 -2.09 -13.09 2.54
CA ARG A 157 -1.81 -12.17 1.44
C ARG A 157 -2.99 -12.08 0.48
N ALA A 158 -3.28 -10.87 0.00
CA ALA A 158 -4.27 -10.68 -1.03
C ALA A 158 -3.82 -11.34 -2.35
N HIS A 159 -4.73 -12.09 -2.95
CA HIS A 159 -4.54 -12.89 -4.15
C HIS A 159 -5.64 -12.57 -5.15
N TYR A 160 -5.27 -12.13 -6.34
CA TYR A 160 -6.18 -11.68 -7.38
C TYR A 160 -5.99 -12.50 -8.65
N VAL A 161 -7.11 -12.98 -9.20
CA VAL A 161 -7.13 -13.56 -10.54
C VAL A 161 -7.69 -12.51 -11.48
N VAL A 162 -6.84 -11.94 -12.33
CA VAL A 162 -7.21 -10.90 -13.29
C VAL A 162 -7.22 -11.48 -14.70
N GLN A 163 -8.20 -11.07 -15.51
CA GLN A 163 -8.34 -11.52 -16.88
C GLN A 163 -8.67 -10.38 -17.83
N PHE A 164 -8.03 -10.38 -19.00
CA PHE A 164 -8.34 -9.45 -20.09
C PHE A 164 -7.90 -9.97 -21.47
N PRO A 165 -8.65 -9.66 -22.53
CA PRO A 165 -8.23 -9.94 -23.89
C PRO A 165 -7.30 -8.84 -24.41
N PHE A 166 -6.34 -9.23 -25.23
CA PHE A 166 -5.42 -8.34 -25.92
C PHE A 166 -5.10 -8.86 -27.32
N ILE A 167 -4.68 -7.97 -28.20
CA ILE A 167 -4.10 -8.33 -29.49
C ILE A 167 -2.59 -8.21 -29.41
N GLN A 168 -1.88 -9.17 -29.99
CA GLN A 168 -0.46 -9.07 -30.26
C GLN A 168 -0.25 -9.05 -31.76
N THR A 169 0.48 -8.05 -32.25
CA THR A 169 0.95 -7.98 -33.63
C THR A 169 2.47 -8.09 -33.62
N CYS A 170 3.01 -9.03 -34.39
CA CYS A 170 4.43 -9.15 -34.65
C CYS A 170 4.71 -8.96 -36.14
N GLU A 171 5.58 -8.03 -36.48
CA GLU A 171 5.80 -7.64 -37.87
C GLU A 171 7.27 -7.36 -38.21
N ASN A 172 7.57 -7.42 -39.50
CA ASN A 172 8.77 -6.90 -40.13
C ASN A 172 8.41 -6.40 -41.56
N VAL A 173 9.41 -6.10 -42.38
CA VAL A 173 9.20 -5.61 -43.76
C VAL A 173 8.48 -6.59 -44.71
N ASN A 174 8.46 -7.89 -44.39
CA ASN A 174 7.98 -8.97 -45.26
C ASN A 174 6.73 -9.69 -44.74
N GLN A 175 6.44 -9.59 -43.44
CA GLN A 175 5.35 -10.32 -42.82
C GLN A 175 4.77 -9.55 -41.63
N GLN A 176 3.48 -9.77 -41.42
CA GLN A 176 2.74 -9.28 -40.26
C GLN A 176 1.83 -10.42 -39.77
N ASN A 177 1.89 -10.72 -38.48
CA ASN A 177 1.06 -11.73 -37.85
C ASN A 177 0.38 -11.14 -36.63
N THR A 178 -0.95 -11.15 -36.62
CA THR A 178 -1.79 -10.60 -35.54
C THR A 178 -2.58 -11.72 -34.91
N GLN A 179 -2.56 -11.78 -33.58
CA GLN A 179 -3.25 -12.80 -32.79
C GLN A 179 -4.06 -12.15 -31.68
N THR A 180 -5.31 -12.62 -31.53
CA THR A 180 -6.15 -12.25 -30.40
C THR A 180 -5.97 -13.28 -29.28
N LEU A 181 -5.53 -12.80 -28.13
CA LEU A 181 -5.11 -13.61 -26.99
C LEU A 181 -5.89 -13.21 -25.74
N MET A 182 -6.01 -14.15 -24.79
CA MET A 182 -6.60 -13.93 -23.48
C MET A 182 -5.52 -14.10 -22.41
N ALA A 183 -5.23 -13.03 -21.67
CA ALA A 183 -4.36 -13.09 -20.50
C ALA A 183 -5.16 -13.49 -19.27
N THR A 184 -4.71 -14.55 -18.58
CA THR A 184 -5.16 -14.89 -17.23
C THR A 184 -3.95 -14.81 -16.32
N MET A 185 -3.99 -13.88 -15.37
CA MET A 185 -2.87 -13.62 -14.48
C MET A 185 -3.28 -13.76 -13.03
N ILE A 186 -2.37 -14.30 -12.25
CA ILE A 186 -2.46 -14.36 -10.80
C ILE A 186 -1.51 -13.31 -10.25
N ILE A 187 -2.05 -12.43 -9.41
CA ILE A 187 -1.31 -11.34 -8.77
C ILE A 187 -1.39 -11.55 -7.27
N ASP A 188 -0.22 -11.63 -6.65
CA ASP A 188 -0.09 -11.75 -5.21
C ASP A 188 0.45 -10.46 -4.63
N ARG A 189 -0.04 -10.11 -3.44
CA ARG A 189 0.61 -9.11 -2.61
C ARG A 189 1.93 -9.67 -2.09
N VAL A 190 2.98 -8.89 -2.24
CA VAL A 190 4.33 -9.21 -1.75
C VAL A 190 4.82 -8.13 -0.81
N ASP A 191 5.65 -8.53 0.15
CA ASP A 191 6.36 -7.65 1.08
C ASP A 191 7.85 -7.85 0.83
N ASP A 192 8.30 -7.34 -0.32
CA ASP A 192 9.64 -7.50 -0.84
C ASP A 192 10.18 -6.13 -1.28
N MET A 193 11.41 -5.82 -0.92
CA MET A 193 12.07 -4.57 -1.33
C MET A 193 12.29 -4.50 -2.84
N ASP A 194 12.39 -5.66 -3.50
CA ASP A 194 12.53 -5.75 -4.96
C ASP A 194 11.22 -5.42 -5.70
N HIS A 195 10.08 -5.40 -4.98
CA HIS A 195 8.76 -5.08 -5.51
C HIS A 195 8.14 -3.87 -4.79
N PRO A 196 8.59 -2.63 -5.09
CA PRO A 196 8.14 -1.43 -4.40
C PRO A 196 6.64 -1.13 -4.58
N ASP A 197 6.01 -1.70 -5.61
CA ASP A 197 4.56 -1.62 -5.84
C ASP A 197 3.77 -2.53 -4.86
N GLY A 198 4.44 -3.41 -4.11
CA GLY A 198 3.86 -4.39 -3.19
C GLY A 198 3.05 -5.50 -3.86
N LEU A 199 3.18 -5.64 -5.18
CA LEU A 199 2.48 -6.63 -6.00
C LEU A 199 3.48 -7.34 -6.91
N ALA A 200 3.25 -8.63 -7.13
CA ALA A 200 4.00 -9.40 -8.11
C ALA A 200 3.08 -10.39 -8.83
N ILE A 201 3.35 -10.60 -10.12
CA ILE A 201 2.66 -11.61 -10.92
C ILE A 201 3.24 -12.98 -10.55
N SER A 202 2.43 -13.85 -9.95
CA SER A 202 2.83 -15.21 -9.58
C SER A 202 2.53 -16.25 -10.64
N GLN A 203 1.66 -15.92 -11.59
CA GLN A 203 1.42 -16.75 -12.76
C GLN A 203 0.88 -15.93 -13.91
N LEU A 204 1.37 -16.18 -15.13
CA LEU A 204 0.79 -15.67 -16.36
C LEU A 204 0.50 -16.84 -17.31
N VAL A 205 -0.77 -16.97 -17.69
CA VAL A 205 -1.21 -17.96 -18.68
C VAL A 205 -1.90 -17.24 -19.82
N ILE A 206 -1.41 -17.49 -21.04
CA ILE A 206 -2.02 -17.00 -22.27
C ILE A 206 -2.74 -18.13 -22.97
N GLY A 207 -4.01 -17.88 -23.33
CA GLY A 207 -4.83 -18.80 -24.10
C GLY A 207 -5.58 -18.10 -25.24
N PRO A 208 -6.26 -18.86 -26.10
CA PRO A 208 -7.15 -18.28 -27.10
C PRO A 208 -8.33 -17.58 -26.42
N VAL A 209 -8.83 -16.51 -27.03
CA VAL A 209 -10.12 -15.93 -26.63
C VAL A 209 -11.20 -16.95 -26.98
N ARG A 210 -11.86 -17.54 -25.98
CA ARG A 210 -13.04 -18.36 -26.19
C ARG A 210 -14.22 -17.43 -26.45
N ASN A 211 -14.87 -17.60 -27.60
CA ASN A 211 -16.18 -17.01 -27.90
C ASN A 211 -17.27 -17.66 -27.06
#